data_AF-B1TH35-F1
#
_entry.id   AF-B1TH35-F1
#
_cell.length_a   1.000
_cell.length_b   1.000
_cell.length_c   1.000
_cell.angle_alpha   90.00
_cell.angle_beta   90.00
_cell.angle_gamma   90.00
#
_symmetry.space_group_name_H-M   'P 1'
#
loop_
_entity.id
_entity.type
_entity.pdbx_description
1 polymer ?
#
loop_
_entity_poly.entity_id
_entity_poly.type
_entity_poly.pdbx_seq_one_letter_code
_entity_poly.pdbx_strand_id
1 'polypeptide(L)'
;MPAPTSMLIATVWIEDGTAERIMAAQLAEIRARVDLARELLPAGQLRSDPACMFVWLRLPPPWRADDFAANAKARGVIVMPSSTFAVDRAELEHGVRINLACPATRDELVNGLRILSGTLKDRPRALFGSI
;
A
#
# COMPACT_ATOMS: atom_id res chain seq x y z
N MET A 1 1.35 30.66 9.25
CA MET A 1 0.59 31.15 8.07
C MET A 1 1.17 30.50 6.84
N PRO A 2 0.39 29.79 6.00
CA PRO A 2 0.89 29.25 4.73
C PRO A 2 1.33 30.39 3.80
N ALA A 3 2.23 30.11 2.86
CA ALA A 3 2.75 31.10 1.92
C ALA A 3 1.62 31.72 1.08
N PRO A 4 1.60 33.06 0.87
CA PRO A 4 0.51 33.72 0.14
C PRO A 4 0.23 33.13 -1.25
N THR A 5 1.29 32.75 -1.97
CA THR A 5 1.17 32.14 -3.30
C THR A 5 0.48 30.78 -3.27
N SER A 6 0.81 29.91 -2.29
CA SER A 6 0.16 28.61 -2.14
C SER A 6 -1.32 28.74 -1.79
N MET A 7 -1.67 29.75 -0.97
CA MET A 7 -3.07 30.05 -0.66
C MET A 7 -3.83 30.50 -1.92
N LEU A 8 -3.28 31.44 -2.68
CA LEU A 8 -3.92 31.93 -3.91
C LEU A 8 -4.18 30.80 -4.90
N ILE A 9 -3.19 29.93 -5.14
CA ILE A 9 -3.35 28.78 -6.05
C ILE A 9 -4.45 27.85 -5.56
N ALA A 10 -4.44 27.49 -4.27
CA ALA A 10 -5.45 26.61 -3.70
C ALA A 10 -6.86 27.21 -3.79
N THR A 11 -7.02 28.51 -3.48
CA THR A 11 -8.30 29.22 -3.61
C THR A 11 -8.80 29.19 -5.04
N VAL A 12 -7.97 29.58 -6.02
CA VAL A 12 -8.34 29.56 -7.44
C VAL A 12 -8.77 28.16 -7.88
N TRP A 13 -8.01 27.13 -7.50
CA TRP A 13 -8.32 25.75 -7.87
C TRP A 13 -9.63 25.23 -7.27
N ILE A 14 -9.98 25.68 -6.07
CA ILE A 14 -11.26 25.33 -5.45
C ILE A 14 -12.40 26.09 -6.14
N GLU A 15 -12.24 27.38 -6.38
CA GLU A 15 -13.28 28.22 -6.97
C GLU A 15 -13.57 27.90 -8.45
N ASP A 16 -12.55 27.50 -9.21
CA ASP A 16 -12.68 27.20 -10.65
C ASP A 16 -12.93 25.71 -10.98
N GLY A 17 -13.10 24.88 -9.94
CA GLY A 17 -13.37 23.45 -10.08
C GLY A 17 -12.14 22.58 -10.39
N THR A 18 -10.93 23.12 -10.43
CA THR A 18 -9.69 22.35 -10.68
C THR A 18 -9.47 21.29 -9.60
N ALA A 19 -9.72 21.63 -8.34
CA ALA A 19 -9.56 20.71 -7.21
C ALA A 19 -10.46 19.48 -7.36
N GLU A 20 -11.72 19.67 -7.73
CA GLU A 20 -12.70 18.60 -7.97
C GLU A 20 -12.27 17.71 -9.14
N ARG A 21 -11.78 18.30 -10.24
CA ARG A 21 -11.27 17.54 -11.39
C ARG A 21 -10.07 16.69 -11.03
N ILE A 22 -9.13 17.23 -10.27
CA ILE A 22 -7.94 16.50 -9.78
C ILE A 22 -8.38 15.37 -8.84
N MET A 23 -9.27 15.65 -7.88
CA MET A 23 -9.80 14.65 -6.95
C MET A 23 -10.50 13.50 -7.70
N ALA A 24 -11.35 13.81 -8.67
CA ALA A 24 -12.04 12.81 -9.48
C ALA A 24 -11.05 11.91 -10.26
N ALA A 25 -10.00 12.50 -10.85
CA ALA A 25 -8.95 11.76 -11.54
C ALA A 25 -8.18 10.84 -10.57
N GLN A 26 -7.85 11.33 -9.36
CA GLN A 26 -7.17 10.53 -8.35
C GLN A 26 -8.02 9.36 -7.85
N LEU A 27 -9.30 9.59 -7.57
CA LEU A 27 -10.22 8.54 -7.13
C LEU A 27 -10.43 7.47 -8.23
N ALA A 28 -10.47 7.87 -9.50
CA ALA A 28 -10.54 6.94 -10.62
C ALA A 28 -9.29 6.04 -10.70
N GLU A 29 -8.09 6.61 -10.52
CA GLU A 29 -6.84 5.85 -10.52
C GLU A 29 -6.72 4.94 -9.29
N ILE A 30 -7.08 5.43 -8.10
CA ILE A 30 -7.10 4.63 -6.86
C ILE A 30 -7.99 3.41 -7.05
N ARG A 31 -9.21 3.60 -7.57
CA ARG A 31 -10.15 2.50 -7.81
C ARG A 31 -9.55 1.44 -8.73
N ALA A 32 -8.98 1.86 -9.86
CA ALA A 32 -8.35 0.93 -10.79
C ALA A 32 -7.19 0.14 -10.15
N ARG A 33 -6.37 0.79 -9.31
CA ARG A 33 -5.24 0.14 -8.63
C ARG A 33 -5.69 -0.79 -7.51
N VAL A 34 -6.74 -0.44 -6.77
CA VAL A 34 -7.35 -1.31 -5.76
C VAL A 34 -7.95 -2.55 -6.43
N ASP A 35 -8.59 -2.40 -7.59
CA ASP A 35 -9.14 -3.52 -8.35
C ASP A 35 -8.03 -4.49 -8.81
N LEU A 36 -6.89 -3.99 -9.29
CA LEU A 36 -5.72 -4.82 -9.59
C LEU A 36 -5.19 -5.57 -8.36
N ALA A 37 -5.15 -4.92 -7.19
CA ALA A 37 -4.75 -5.56 -5.95
C ALA A 37 -5.72 -6.69 -5.55
N ARG A 38 -7.02 -6.47 -5.70
CA ARG A 38 -8.07 -7.46 -5.42
C ARG A 38 -8.02 -8.66 -6.37
N GLU A 39 -7.61 -8.44 -7.62
CA GLU A 39 -7.46 -9.50 -8.62
C GLU A 39 -6.26 -10.40 -8.32
N LEU A 40 -5.13 -9.82 -7.89
CA LEU A 40 -3.84 -10.53 -7.79
C LEU A 40 -3.52 -11.09 -6.40
N LEU A 41 -4.14 -10.56 -5.35
CA LEU A 41 -3.93 -11.00 -3.97
C LEU A 41 -5.13 -11.81 -3.46
N PRO A 42 -4.95 -12.66 -2.43
CA PRO A 42 -6.02 -13.55 -1.99
C PRO A 42 -7.26 -12.79 -1.50
N ALA A 43 -8.41 -13.22 -2.03
CA ALA A 43 -9.72 -12.73 -1.57
C ALA A 43 -9.89 -12.97 -0.05
N GLY A 44 -10.47 -12.00 0.64
CA GLY A 44 -10.74 -12.08 2.09
C GLY A 44 -9.57 -11.71 3.01
N GLN A 45 -8.36 -11.53 2.48
CA GLN A 45 -7.20 -11.05 3.26
C GLN A 45 -6.94 -9.55 3.09
N LEU A 46 -7.52 -8.94 2.05
CA LEU A 46 -7.38 -7.51 1.79
C LEU A 46 -8.45 -6.69 2.50
N ARG A 47 -8.01 -5.64 3.21
CA ARG A 47 -8.86 -4.56 3.71
C ARG A 47 -8.42 -3.24 3.06
N SER A 48 -9.37 -2.50 2.51
CA SER A 48 -9.11 -1.23 1.83
C SER A 48 -10.33 -0.32 1.92
N ASP A 49 -10.12 0.98 2.04
CA ASP A 49 -11.15 1.97 1.74
C ASP A 49 -11.09 2.35 0.26
N PRO A 50 -12.23 2.50 -0.46
CA PRO A 50 -12.25 2.84 -1.88
C PRO A 50 -11.55 4.16 -2.26
N ALA A 51 -11.39 5.08 -1.32
CA ALA A 51 -10.70 6.36 -1.50
C ALA A 51 -9.26 6.35 -0.96
N CYS A 52 -8.74 5.20 -0.53
CA CYS A 52 -7.41 5.08 0.06
C CYS A 52 -6.38 4.50 -0.93
N MET A 53 -5.21 5.13 -0.98
CA MET A 53 -4.06 4.68 -1.80
C MET A 53 -3.32 3.47 -1.21
N PHE A 54 -3.78 2.94 -0.07
CA PHE A 54 -3.15 1.84 0.63
C PHE A 54 -4.14 0.70 0.84
N VAL A 55 -3.61 -0.52 0.82
CA VAL A 55 -4.35 -1.71 1.24
C VAL A 55 -3.63 -2.41 2.38
N TRP A 56 -4.40 -2.97 3.29
CA TRP A 56 -3.90 -3.85 4.33
C TRP A 56 -4.05 -5.29 3.88
N LEU A 57 -2.93 -6.02 3.79
CA LEU A 57 -2.92 -7.45 3.54
C LEU A 57 -2.70 -8.17 4.86
N ARG A 58 -3.73 -8.85 5.36
CA ARG A 58 -3.63 -9.77 6.49
C ARG A 58 -2.84 -11.00 6.05
N LEU A 59 -1.85 -11.39 6.83
CA LEU A 59 -0.99 -12.53 6.53
C LEU A 59 -1.53 -13.80 7.24
N PRO A 60 -1.64 -14.93 6.54
CA PRO A 60 -2.00 -16.20 7.16
C PRO A 60 -0.80 -16.78 7.94
N PRO A 61 -1.02 -17.56 9.00
CA PRO A 61 0.05 -18.36 9.60
C PRO A 61 0.74 -19.24 8.53
N PRO A 62 2.07 -19.43 8.59
CA PRO A 62 3.00 -19.04 9.66
C PRO A 62 3.66 -17.66 9.46
N TRP A 63 3.16 -16.82 8.55
CA TRP A 63 3.80 -15.53 8.26
C TRP A 63 3.74 -14.56 9.44
N ARG A 64 4.91 -14.07 9.87
CA ARG A 64 5.04 -12.86 10.68
C ARG A 64 5.20 -11.65 9.77
N ALA A 65 4.73 -10.49 10.21
CA ALA A 65 4.75 -9.26 9.42
C ALA A 65 6.17 -8.86 8.97
N ASP A 66 7.12 -8.84 9.90
CA ASP A 66 8.51 -8.45 9.62
C ASP A 66 9.22 -9.47 8.70
N ASP A 67 8.99 -10.77 8.92
CA ASP A 67 9.55 -11.82 8.07
C ASP A 67 9.03 -11.71 6.63
N PHE A 68 7.72 -11.47 6.47
CA PHE A 68 7.13 -11.25 5.14
C PHE A 68 7.70 -10.00 4.47
N ALA A 69 7.82 -8.90 5.21
CA ALA A 69 8.40 -7.66 4.69
C ALA A 69 9.86 -7.86 4.25
N ALA A 70 10.67 -8.60 5.01
CA ALA A 70 12.05 -8.94 4.65
C ALA A 70 12.11 -9.82 3.39
N ASN A 71 11.25 -10.83 3.29
CA ASN A 71 11.18 -11.73 2.12
C ASN A 71 10.70 -11.01 0.86
N ALA A 72 9.72 -10.10 0.98
CA ALA A 72 9.29 -9.26 -0.12
C ALA A 72 10.42 -8.31 -0.57
N LYS A 73 11.13 -7.69 0.39
CA LYS A 73 12.25 -6.78 0.11
C LYS A 73 13.38 -7.50 -0.62
N ALA A 74 13.72 -8.73 -0.21
CA ALA A 74 14.71 -9.56 -0.89
C ALA A 74 14.33 -9.88 -2.36
N ARG A 75 13.04 -9.77 -2.71
CA ARG A 75 12.51 -9.92 -4.07
C ARG A 75 12.25 -8.58 -4.77
N GLY A 76 12.73 -7.48 -4.21
CA GLY A 76 12.64 -6.14 -4.79
C GLY A 76 11.36 -5.36 -4.48
N VAL A 77 10.51 -5.82 -3.56
CA VAL A 77 9.27 -5.12 -3.18
C VAL A 77 9.29 -4.74 -1.71
N ILE A 78 9.13 -3.45 -1.41
CA ILE A 78 9.08 -2.95 -0.03
C ILE A 78 7.62 -2.80 0.40
N VAL A 79 7.29 -3.38 1.56
CA VAL A 79 5.99 -3.22 2.24
C VAL A 79 6.21 -2.82 3.69
N MET A 80 5.22 -2.20 4.33
CA MET A 80 5.33 -1.77 5.72
C MET A 80 4.68 -2.81 6.65
N PRO A 81 5.44 -3.47 7.55
CA PRO A 81 4.89 -4.46 8.47
C PRO A 81 4.04 -3.81 9.57
N SER A 82 3.12 -4.60 10.15
CA SER A 82 2.22 -4.14 11.22
C SER A 82 2.96 -3.62 12.47
N SER A 83 4.15 -4.15 12.74
CA SER A 83 5.08 -3.68 13.77
C SER A 83 5.42 -2.18 13.67
N THR A 84 5.41 -1.61 12.46
CA THR A 84 5.70 -0.17 12.23
C THR A 84 4.60 0.75 12.78
N PHE A 85 3.38 0.22 12.97
CA PHE A 85 2.23 0.97 13.47
C PHE A 85 1.86 0.64 14.91
N ALA A 86 2.59 -0.28 15.54
CA ALA A 86 2.32 -0.73 16.89
C ALA A 86 2.75 0.32 17.91
N VAL A 87 1.85 0.64 18.84
CA VAL A 87 2.10 1.58 19.94
C VAL A 87 2.55 0.83 21.22
N ASP A 88 2.21 -0.45 21.33
CA ASP A 88 2.61 -1.33 22.42
C ASP A 88 3.18 -2.67 21.91
N ARG A 89 3.50 -3.57 22.84
CA ARG A 89 4.07 -4.90 22.57
C ARG A 89 3.02 -6.02 22.60
N ALA A 90 1.72 -5.71 22.49
CA ALA A 90 0.67 -6.73 22.46
C ALA A 90 0.78 -7.62 21.22
N GLU A 91 0.07 -8.75 21.23
CA GLU A 91 0.02 -9.65 20.08
C GLU A 91 -0.69 -8.95 18.90
N LEU A 92 0.07 -8.62 17.87
CA LEU A 92 -0.41 -7.88 16.69
C LEU A 92 -0.94 -8.84 15.63
N GLU A 93 -2.03 -8.46 14.97
CA GLU A 93 -2.41 -9.08 13.69
C GLU A 93 -1.20 -8.99 12.74
N HIS A 94 -0.73 -10.14 12.25
CA HIS A 94 0.31 -10.17 11.23
C HIS A 94 -0.29 -9.68 9.91
N GLY A 95 0.18 -8.52 9.49
CA GLY A 95 -0.29 -7.85 8.29
C GLY A 95 0.77 -6.89 7.75
N VAL A 96 0.62 -6.53 6.48
CA VAL A 96 1.46 -5.51 5.83
C VAL A 96 0.59 -4.48 5.15
N ARG A 97 1.01 -3.21 5.21
CA ARG A 97 0.44 -2.13 4.42
C ARG A 97 1.18 -2.04 3.09
N ILE A 98 0.42 -2.11 2.00
CA ILE A 98 0.91 -1.98 0.62
C ILE A 98 0.49 -0.62 0.09
N ASN A 99 1.43 0.16 -0.43
CA ASN A 99 1.16 1.44 -1.10
C ASN A 99 0.92 1.19 -2.59
N LEU A 100 -0.29 1.48 -3.06
CA LEU A 100 -0.68 1.29 -4.46
C LEU A 100 -0.30 2.48 -5.35
N ALA A 101 -0.09 3.66 -4.77
CA ALA A 101 0.24 4.89 -5.49
C ALA A 101 1.76 5.13 -5.64
N CYS A 102 2.61 4.35 -4.97
CA CYS A 102 4.06 4.48 -5.09
C CYS A 102 4.61 4.04 -6.47
N PRO A 103 4.14 2.94 -7.09
CA PRO A 103 4.58 2.56 -8.43
C PRO A 103 4.13 3.59 -9.49
N ALA A 104 5.03 3.95 -10.40
CA ALA A 104 4.78 4.98 -11.41
C ALA A 104 3.70 4.55 -12.41
N THR A 105 3.65 3.26 -12.75
CA THR A 105 2.67 2.69 -13.68
C THR A 105 1.86 1.56 -13.06
N ARG A 106 0.72 1.25 -13.68
CA ARG A 106 -0.09 0.08 -13.30
C ARG A 106 0.65 -1.23 -13.56
N ASP A 107 1.49 -1.31 -14.59
CA ASP A 107 2.29 -2.50 -14.88
C ASP A 107 3.35 -2.76 -13.81
N GLU A 108 4.02 -1.71 -13.33
CA GLU A 108 4.96 -1.80 -12.21
C GLU A 108 4.24 -2.27 -10.94
N LEU A 109 3.04 -1.71 -10.66
CA LEU A 109 2.19 -2.18 -9.56
C LEU A 109 1.84 -3.66 -9.71
N VAL A 110 1.40 -4.10 -10.89
CA VAL A 110 1.05 -5.50 -11.17
C VAL A 110 2.25 -6.43 -10.93
N ASN A 111 3.44 -6.03 -11.37
CA ASN A 111 4.67 -6.80 -11.11
C ASN A 111 4.95 -6.93 -9.61
N GLY A 112 4.85 -5.83 -8.87
CA GLY A 112 4.99 -5.84 -7.41
C GLY A 112 3.97 -6.73 -6.72
N LEU A 113 2.69 -6.63 -7.10
CA LEU A 113 1.60 -7.45 -6.56
C LEU A 113 1.79 -8.95 -6.85
N ARG A 114 2.30 -9.30 -8.03
CA ARG A 114 2.64 -10.70 -8.38
C ARG A 114 3.77 -11.24 -7.50
N ILE A 115 4.79 -10.43 -7.22
CA ILE A 115 5.89 -10.81 -6.31
C ILE A 115 5.34 -11.04 -4.90
N LEU A 116 4.44 -10.19 -4.41
CA LEU A 116 3.79 -10.36 -3.11
C LEU A 116 2.92 -11.61 -3.06
N SER A 117 2.11 -11.86 -4.10
CA SER A 117 1.28 -13.06 -4.23
C SER A 117 2.13 -14.34 -4.25
N GLY A 118 3.26 -14.32 -4.98
CA GLY A 118 4.22 -15.43 -5.00
C GLY A 118 4.91 -15.63 -3.65
N THR A 119 5.29 -14.54 -2.99
CA THR A 119 5.89 -14.59 -1.64
C THR A 119 4.93 -15.22 -0.64
N LEU A 120 3.65 -14.86 -0.68
CA LEU A 120 2.65 -15.37 0.24
C LEU A 120 2.44 -16.89 0.12
N LYS A 121 2.61 -17.44 -1.08
CA LYS A 121 2.52 -18.89 -1.36
C LYS A 121 3.77 -19.67 -0.94
N ASP A 122 4.88 -18.98 -0.70
CA ASP A 122 6.12 -19.58 -0.23
C ASP A 122 6.08 -19.75 1.31
N ARG A 123 7.12 -20.38 1.86
CA ARG A 123 7.32 -20.48 3.31
C ARG A 123 8.22 -19.35 3.81
N PRO A 124 8.02 -18.86 5.05
CA PRO A 124 8.90 -17.88 5.65
C PRO A 124 10.34 -18.40 5.65
N ARG A 125 11.25 -17.64 5.03
CA ARG A 125 12.69 -17.83 5.21
C ARG A 125 13.14 -16.86 6.29
N ALA A 126 13.89 -17.36 7.27
CA ALA A 126 14.56 -16.51 8.25
C ALA A 126 15.63 -15.69 7.50
N LEU A 127 15.27 -14.46 7.15
CA LEU A 127 16.20 -13.48 6.59
C LEU A 127 16.57 -12.55 7.74
N PHE A 128 17.69 -12.84 8.41
CA PHE A 128 18.22 -11.95 9.43
C PHE A 128 18.59 -10.62 8.77
N GLY A 129 17.95 -9.53 9.18
CA GLY A 129 18.31 -8.19 8.72
C GLY A 129 19.60 -7.74 9.39
N SER A 130 20.62 -7.38 8.62
CA SER A 130 21.67 -6.49 9.13
C SER A 130 21.04 -5.10 9.32
N ILE A 131 21.16 -4.59 10.54
CA ILE A 131 20.87 -3.19 10.90
C ILE A 131 21.84 -2.28 10.14
#